data_AF-A0A955N5I1-F1
#
_entry.id   AF-A0A955N5I1-F1
#
_cell.length_a   1.000
_cell.length_b   1.000
_cell.length_c   1.000
_cell.angle_alpha   90.00
_cell.angle_beta   90.00
_cell.angle_gamma   90.00
#
_symmetry.space_group_name_H-M   'P 1'
#
loop_
_entity.id
_entity.type
_entity.pdbx_description
1 polymer ?
#
loop_
_entity_poly.entity_id
_entity_poly.type
_entity_poly.pdbx_seq_one_letter_code
_entity_poly.pdbx_strand_id
1 'polypeptide(L)'
;KRVRDFAEVKAQGRITRRVAQEALQWLGVDHAGFDEMDRKILLTIIEKFKGGPVGIDALAAAVQEEKSTLEDVYEPFLLQSGYLDRTARGRQITSKGLQHFGENPSLFSIGI
;
A
#
# COMPACT_ATOMS: atom_id res chain seq x y z
N LYS A 1 -23.89 -8.70 -16.16
CA LYS A 1 -25.26 -8.59 -15.58
C LYS A 1 -25.14 -8.54 -14.06
N ARG A 2 -25.63 -7.44 -13.47
CA ARG A 2 -25.86 -7.10 -12.05
C ARG A 2 -24.68 -7.19 -11.05
N VAL A 3 -23.87 -6.13 -11.06
CA VAL A 3 -23.10 -5.57 -9.91
C VAL A 3 -24.04 -4.82 -8.92
N ARG A 4 -25.36 -4.89 -9.14
CA ARG A 4 -26.35 -4.07 -8.44
C ARG A 4 -26.83 -4.69 -7.11
N ASP A 5 -26.72 -6.00 -6.93
CA ASP A 5 -27.42 -6.67 -5.82
C ASP A 5 -26.54 -6.83 -4.55
N PHE A 6 -25.24 -6.48 -4.61
CA PHE A 6 -24.35 -6.51 -3.43
C PHE A 6 -24.33 -5.20 -2.63
N ALA A 7 -24.91 -4.12 -3.17
CA ALA A 7 -24.94 -2.81 -2.52
C ALA A 7 -26.08 -2.65 -1.50
N GLU A 8 -27.13 -3.47 -1.55
CA GLU A 8 -28.30 -3.29 -0.66
C GLU A 8 -28.14 -3.88 0.74
N VAL A 9 -27.30 -4.91 0.94
CA VAL A 9 -27.31 -5.65 2.23
C VAL A 9 -26.38 -5.05 3.29
N LYS A 10 -25.34 -4.29 2.91
CA LYS A 10 -24.35 -3.74 3.89
C LYS A 10 -24.41 -2.24 4.14
N ALA A 11 -25.21 -1.49 3.38
CA ALA A 11 -25.07 -0.04 3.33
C ALA A 11 -26.16 0.77 4.07
N GLN A 12 -27.11 0.15 4.77
CA GLN A 12 -28.13 0.82 5.63
C GLN A 12 -28.55 2.24 5.17
N GLY A 13 -28.75 2.43 3.86
CA GLY A 13 -29.20 3.69 3.28
C GLY A 13 -28.26 4.91 3.29
N ARG A 14 -26.94 4.82 3.49
CA ARG A 14 -26.03 5.99 3.35
C ARG A 14 -24.77 5.73 2.52
N ILE A 15 -24.89 6.05 1.22
CA ILE A 15 -23.74 6.14 0.30
C ILE A 15 -22.98 7.43 0.63
N THR A 16 -21.82 7.29 1.26
CA THR A 16 -20.91 8.41 1.58
C THR A 16 -19.75 8.43 0.59
N ARG A 17 -19.14 9.62 0.37
CA ARG A 17 -17.95 9.80 -0.50
C ARG A 17 -16.84 8.79 -0.22
N ARG A 18 -16.71 8.33 1.02
CA ARG A 18 -15.76 7.29 1.48
C ARG A 18 -15.92 5.96 0.74
N VAL A 19 -17.16 5.50 0.54
CA VAL A 19 -17.45 4.24 -0.16
C VAL A 19 -17.25 4.36 -1.67
N ALA A 20 -17.49 5.55 -2.24
CA ALA A 20 -17.25 5.82 -3.66
C ALA A 20 -15.75 5.94 -3.99
N GLN A 21 -14.91 6.38 -3.04
CA GLN A 21 -13.46 6.48 -3.19
C GLN A 21 -12.76 5.13 -2.96
N GLU A 22 -13.25 4.33 -2.00
CA GLU A 22 -12.88 2.92 -1.82
C GLU A 22 -13.19 2.08 -3.07
N ALA A 23 -14.28 2.40 -3.80
CA ALA A 23 -14.66 1.72 -5.04
C ALA A 23 -13.82 2.11 -6.29
N LEU A 24 -13.17 3.28 -6.29
CA LEU A 24 -12.32 3.76 -7.40
C LEU A 24 -10.86 3.28 -7.28
N GLN A 25 -10.37 3.03 -6.06
CA GLN A 25 -9.07 2.39 -5.80
C GLN A 25 -9.04 0.87 -6.09
N TRP A 26 -10.20 0.27 -6.33
CA TRP A 26 -10.40 -1.15 -6.63
C TRP A 26 -9.96 -1.61 -8.03
N LEU A 27 -9.40 -0.70 -8.86
CA LEU A 27 -8.95 -1.00 -10.24
C LEU A 27 -7.50 -1.48 -10.38
N GLY A 28 -6.79 -1.67 -9.25
CA GLY A 28 -5.64 -2.59 -9.18
C GLY A 28 -4.29 -2.08 -9.67
N VAL A 29 -4.20 -0.95 -10.39
CA VAL A 29 -2.91 -0.39 -10.85
C VAL A 29 -2.91 1.13 -10.64
N ASP A 30 -1.95 1.66 -9.88
CA ASP A 30 -1.79 3.12 -9.76
C ASP A 30 -0.99 3.71 -10.95
N HIS A 31 -0.90 5.04 -11.02
CA HIS A 31 -0.19 5.72 -12.12
C HIS A 31 1.32 5.40 -12.19
N ALA A 32 1.91 4.86 -11.13
CA ALA A 32 3.30 4.41 -11.08
C ALA A 32 3.48 2.94 -11.47
N GLY A 33 2.38 2.21 -11.73
CA GLY A 33 2.40 0.80 -12.09
C GLY A 33 2.37 -0.13 -10.89
N PHE A 34 2.07 0.36 -9.68
CA PHE A 34 1.99 -0.50 -8.50
C PHE A 34 0.77 -1.41 -8.55
N ASP A 35 1.01 -2.69 -8.35
CA ASP A 35 -0.04 -3.63 -8.04
C ASP A 35 -0.48 -3.51 -6.56
N GLU A 36 -1.42 -4.37 -6.14
CA GLU A 36 -1.93 -4.36 -4.77
C GLU A 36 -0.84 -4.67 -3.74
N MET A 37 0.08 -5.56 -4.08
CA MET A 37 1.11 -6.03 -3.16
C MET A 37 2.23 -5.02 -2.99
N ASP A 38 2.64 -4.35 -4.07
CA ASP A 38 3.57 -3.22 -4.03
C ASP A 38 3.11 -2.14 -3.03
N ARG A 39 1.83 -1.74 -3.15
CA ARG A 39 1.23 -0.77 -2.23
C ARG A 39 1.20 -1.30 -0.80
N LYS A 40 0.82 -2.57 -0.61
CA LYS A 40 0.77 -3.20 0.72
C LYS A 40 2.13 -3.19 1.40
N ILE A 41 3.20 -3.51 0.66
CA ILE A 41 4.58 -3.49 1.16
C ILE A 41 4.96 -2.08 1.60
N LEU A 42 4.83 -1.09 0.71
CA LEU A 42 5.27 0.28 0.98
C LEU A 42 4.48 0.92 2.13
N LEU A 43 3.14 0.80 2.12
CA LEU A 43 2.28 1.32 3.19
C LEU A 43 2.56 0.66 4.53
N THR A 44 2.83 -0.65 4.55
CA THR A 44 3.20 -1.35 5.80
C THR A 44 4.48 -0.76 6.38
N ILE A 45 5.49 -0.45 5.56
CA ILE A 45 6.73 0.17 6.05
C ILE A 45 6.47 1.59 6.57
N ILE A 46 5.63 2.37 5.89
CA ILE A 46 5.27 3.74 6.30
C ILE A 46 4.48 3.73 7.61
N GLU A 47 3.38 3.00 7.70
CA GLU A 47 2.43 3.07 8.80
C GLU A 47 2.89 2.29 10.03
N LYS A 48 3.35 1.05 9.83
CA LYS A 48 3.70 0.15 10.94
C LYS A 48 5.12 0.34 11.44
N PHE A 49 6.04 0.68 10.53
CA PHE A 49 7.47 0.82 10.83
C PHE A 49 7.96 2.27 10.73
N LYS A 50 7.05 3.25 10.59
CA LYS A 50 7.34 4.70 10.55
C LYS A 50 8.39 5.07 9.49
N GLY A 51 8.35 4.38 8.35
CA GLY A 51 9.29 4.56 7.24
C GLY A 51 10.50 3.61 7.27
N GLY A 52 10.64 2.77 8.30
CA GLY A 52 11.75 1.81 8.45
C GLY A 52 12.93 2.35 9.28
N PRO A 53 14.07 1.64 9.32
CA PRO A 53 14.37 0.39 8.62
C PRO A 53 13.69 -0.84 9.24
N VAL A 54 13.21 -1.77 8.40
CA VAL A 54 12.58 -3.03 8.80
C VAL A 54 13.30 -4.26 8.25
N GLY A 55 13.51 -5.29 9.07
CA GLY A 55 14.06 -6.57 8.64
C GLY A 55 13.08 -7.32 7.72
N ILE A 56 13.60 -8.07 6.74
CA ILE A 56 12.75 -8.77 5.76
C ILE A 56 11.83 -9.79 6.39
N ASP A 57 12.28 -10.52 7.41
CA ASP A 57 11.46 -11.52 8.07
C ASP A 57 10.27 -10.86 8.81
N ALA A 58 10.50 -9.67 9.40
CA ALA A 58 9.45 -8.89 10.05
C ALA A 58 8.48 -8.25 9.05
N LEU A 59 8.99 -7.80 7.89
CA LEU A 59 8.18 -7.26 6.81
C LEU A 59 7.30 -8.36 6.20
N ALA A 60 7.89 -9.50 5.85
CA ALA A 60 7.20 -10.70 5.35
C ALA A 60 6.05 -11.12 6.28
N ALA A 61 6.33 -11.24 7.58
CA ALA A 61 5.32 -11.56 8.57
C ALA A 61 4.20 -10.49 8.66
N ALA A 62 4.55 -9.20 8.50
CA ALA A 62 3.58 -8.11 8.56
C ALA A 62 2.65 -8.08 7.34
N VAL A 63 3.14 -8.43 6.14
CA VAL A 63 2.34 -8.47 4.91
C VAL A 63 1.76 -9.85 4.60
N GLN A 64 2.04 -10.86 5.43
CA GLN A 64 1.61 -12.26 5.26
C GLN A 64 2.06 -12.86 3.93
N GLU A 65 3.33 -12.65 3.60
CA GLU A 65 3.94 -13.16 2.37
C GLU A 65 5.25 -13.90 2.67
N GLU A 66 5.64 -14.80 1.77
CA GLU A 66 6.94 -15.45 1.80
C GLU A 66 8.07 -14.43 1.58
N LYS A 67 9.15 -14.57 2.36
CA LYS A 67 10.34 -13.73 2.23
C LYS A 67 10.95 -13.79 0.83
N SER A 68 11.08 -15.00 0.26
CA SER A 68 11.62 -15.21 -1.08
C SER A 68 10.80 -14.47 -2.13
N THR A 69 9.46 -14.53 -2.03
CA THR A 69 8.58 -13.80 -2.94
C THR A 69 8.80 -12.28 -2.84
N LEU A 70 8.97 -11.74 -1.63
CA LEU A 70 9.31 -10.32 -1.47
C LEU A 70 10.64 -9.96 -2.13
N GLU A 71 11.70 -10.75 -1.89
CA GLU A 71 13.05 -10.45 -2.40
C GLU A 71 13.19 -10.68 -3.92
N ASP A 72 12.53 -11.71 -4.46
CA ASP A 72 12.72 -12.16 -5.84
C ASP A 72 11.69 -11.57 -6.81
N VAL A 73 10.50 -11.19 -6.33
CA VAL A 73 9.38 -10.73 -7.18
C VAL A 73 9.13 -9.23 -7.02
N TYR A 74 8.95 -8.75 -5.79
CA TYR A 74 8.45 -7.38 -5.56
C TYR A 74 9.57 -6.35 -5.34
N GLU A 75 10.56 -6.66 -4.50
CA GLU A 75 11.69 -5.75 -4.22
C GLU A 75 12.42 -5.25 -5.47
N PRO A 76 12.70 -6.07 -6.51
CA PRO A 76 13.46 -5.61 -7.67
C PRO A 76 12.85 -4.36 -8.31
N PHE A 77 11.53 -4.33 -8.47
CA PHE A 77 10.84 -3.18 -9.05
C PHE A 77 10.84 -1.97 -8.10
N LEU A 78 10.53 -2.17 -6.83
CA LEU A 78 10.44 -1.10 -5.82
C LEU A 78 11.80 -0.41 -5.58
N LEU A 79 12.88 -1.19 -5.59
CA LEU A 79 14.26 -0.72 -5.49
C LEU A 79 14.66 0.02 -6.77
N GLN A 80 14.45 -0.59 -7.95
CA GLN A 80 14.83 0.02 -9.23
C GLN A 80 14.07 1.33 -9.50
N SER A 81 12.81 1.38 -9.11
CA SER A 81 11.96 2.58 -9.25
C SER A 81 12.23 3.62 -8.16
N GLY A 82 13.06 3.30 -7.16
CA GLY A 82 13.52 4.22 -6.13
C GLY A 82 12.49 4.55 -5.05
N TYR A 83 11.52 3.67 -4.80
CA TYR A 83 10.51 3.84 -3.74
C TYR A 83 10.92 3.17 -2.42
N LEU A 84 11.83 2.20 -2.52
CA LEU A 84 12.37 1.43 -1.41
C LEU A 84 13.90 1.46 -1.48
N ASP A 85 14.56 1.48 -0.32
CA ASP A 85 16.01 1.31 -0.18
C ASP A 85 16.32 0.08 0.67
N ARG A 86 17.37 -0.65 0.28
CA ARG A 86 17.97 -1.72 1.07
C ARG A 86 19.19 -1.19 1.82
N THR A 87 19.12 -1.19 3.15
CA THR A 87 20.22 -0.80 4.04
C THR A 87 20.76 -2.00 4.81
N ALA A 88 21.93 -1.85 5.45
CA ALA A 88 22.47 -2.87 6.35
C ALA A 88 21.55 -3.23 7.53
N ARG A 89 20.62 -2.34 7.89
CA ARG A 89 19.66 -2.52 9.00
C ARG A 89 18.30 -3.03 8.53
N GLY A 90 18.05 -3.10 7.21
CA GLY A 90 16.77 -3.49 6.65
C GLY A 90 16.27 -2.57 5.54
N ARG A 91 14.98 -2.70 5.24
CA ARG A 91 14.27 -2.00 4.16
C ARG A 91 13.72 -0.67 4.69
N GLN A 92 13.94 0.39 3.95
CA GLN A 92 13.52 1.74 4.34
C GLN A 92 12.83 2.44 3.16
N ILE A 93 11.80 3.21 3.44
CA ILE A 93 11.11 4.01 2.43
C ILE A 93 11.96 5.22 2.06
N THR A 94 12.06 5.48 0.75
CA THR A 94 12.77 6.65 0.24
C THR A 94 11.89 7.90 0.32
N SER A 95 12.48 9.08 0.14
CA SER A 95 11.71 10.32 0.02
C SER A 95 10.71 10.27 -1.14
N LYS A 96 11.04 9.60 -2.25
CA LYS A 96 10.15 9.40 -3.40
C LYS A 96 8.96 8.49 -3.03
N GLY A 97 9.22 7.39 -2.31
CA GLY A 97 8.19 6.53 -1.73
C GLY A 97 7.24 7.32 -0.84
N LEU A 98 7.78 8.13 0.06
CA LEU A 98 6.97 8.94 0.96
C LEU A 98 6.15 10.01 0.21
N GLN A 99 6.74 10.67 -0.79
CA GLN A 99 6.03 11.66 -1.63
C GLN A 99 4.89 11.04 -2.44
N HIS A 100 5.10 9.84 -2.97
CA HIS A 100 4.05 9.10 -3.70
C HIS A 100 2.78 8.90 -2.89
N PHE A 101 2.92 8.64 -1.58
CA PHE A 101 1.79 8.50 -0.65
C PHE A 101 1.44 9.80 0.10
N GLY A 102 2.28 10.84 0.01
CA GLY A 102 2.19 12.10 0.76
C GLY A 102 1.69 13.31 -0.04
N GLU A 103 1.78 13.32 -1.38
CA GLU A 103 1.23 14.39 -2.22
C GLU A 103 -0.27 14.25 -2.51
N ASN A 104 -0.94 13.29 -1.88
CA ASN A 104 -2.39 13.30 -1.77
C ASN A 104 -2.81 13.70 -0.33
N PRO A 105 -2.90 15.01 -0.02
CA PRO A 105 -3.19 15.53 1.33
C PRO A 105 -4.56 15.11 1.91
N SER A 106 -5.32 14.26 1.20
CA SER A 106 -6.59 13.70 1.67
C SER A 106 -6.44 12.42 2.53
N LEU A 107 -5.25 11.80 2.59
CA LEU A 107 -5.03 10.55 3.34
C LEU A 107 -4.56 10.75 4.78
N PHE A 108 -3.98 11.90 5.11
CA PHE A 108 -3.42 12.16 6.45
C PHE A 108 -4.37 12.82 7.45
N SER A 109 -5.65 13.04 7.10
CA SER A 109 -6.60 13.77 7.95
C SER A 109 -7.60 12.90 8.74
N ILE A 110 -7.24 11.67 9.11
CA ILE A 110 -8.05 10.89 10.07
C ILE A 110 -7.14 10.38 11.18
N GLY A 111 -7.03 11.17 12.26
CA GLY A 111 -6.27 10.78 13.43
C GLY A 111 -6.09 11.87 14.49
N ILE A 112 -7.15 12.58 14.89
CA ILE A 112 -7.33 13.08 16.26
C ILE A 112 -8.72 12.64 16.71
#